data_AF-A0A9D2E442-F1
#
_entry.id   AF-A0A9D2E442-F1
#
_cell.length_a   1.000
_cell.length_b   1.000
_cell.length_c   1.000
_cell.angle_alpha   90.00
_cell.angle_beta   90.00
_cell.angle_gamma   90.00
#
_symmetry.space_group_name_H-M   'P 1'
#
loop_
_entity.id
_entity.type
_entity.pdbx_description
1 polymer ?
#
loop_
_entity_poly.entity_id
_entity_poly.type
_entity_poly.pdbx_seq_one_letter_code
_entity_poly.pdbx_strand_id
1 'polypeptide(L)' 'MKQSTFVALVLMLAAAVGALTAAWLYVRRREKELDEYEQLLFSEDMDEAEAPAQEEAPAGDEPAVPLSDLDPE' A
#
# COMPACT_ATOMS: atom_id res chain seq x y z
N MET A 1 -6.42 -25.08 -39.46
CA MET A 1 -6.52 -23.70 -38.93
C MET A 1 -7.18 -23.62 -37.55
N LYS A 2 -8.26 -24.36 -37.23
CA LYS A 2 -9.06 -24.18 -35.97
C LYS A 2 -8.47 -24.81 -34.70
N GLN A 3 -7.76 -25.94 -34.82
CA GLN A 3 -7.28 -26.70 -33.65
C GLN A 3 -6.09 -26.02 -32.96
N SER A 4 -5.19 -25.38 -33.70
CA SER A 4 -4.04 -24.69 -33.09
C SER A 4 -4.44 -23.41 -32.36
N THR A 5 -5.45 -22.69 -32.85
CA THR A 5 -5.97 -21.49 -32.18
C THR A 5 -6.62 -21.83 -30.84
N PHE A 6 -7.35 -22.94 -30.78
CA PHE A 6 -7.94 -23.42 -29.54
C PHE A 6 -6.88 -23.80 -28.51
N VAL A 7 -5.84 -24.54 -28.93
CA VAL A 7 -4.71 -24.88 -28.05
C VAL A 7 -3.99 -23.62 -27.57
N ALA A 8 -3.76 -22.64 -28.44
CA ALA A 8 -3.14 -21.38 -28.07
C ALA A 8 -3.96 -20.61 -27.01
N LEU A 9 -5.29 -20.58 -27.15
CA LEU A 9 -6.18 -19.96 -26.17
C LEU A 9 -6.13 -20.68 -24.83
N VAL A 10 -6.16 -22.02 -24.82
CA VAL A 10 -6.07 -22.80 -23.58
C VAL A 10 -4.75 -22.53 -22.87
N LEU A 11 -3.63 -22.49 -23.60
CA LEU A 11 -2.33 -22.16 -23.03
C LEU A 11 -2.27 -20.74 -22.48
N MET A 12 -2.82 -19.77 -23.19
CA MET A 12 -2.90 -18.39 -22.71
C MET A 12 -3.72 -18.29 -21.41
N LEU A 13 -4.87 -18.96 -21.34
CA LEU A 13 -5.70 -18.98 -20.14
C LEU A 13 -4.98 -19.67 -18.98
N ALA A 14 -4.33 -20.81 -19.21
CA ALA A 14 -3.55 -21.49 -18.19
C ALA A 14 -2.41 -20.60 -17.66
N ALA A 15 -1.72 -19.88 -18.55
CA ALA A 15 -0.68 -18.92 -18.17
C ALA A 15 -1.26 -17.76 -17.34
N ALA A 16 -2.41 -17.21 -17.73
CA ALA A 16 -3.07 -16.15 -16.99
C ALA A 16 -3.48 -16.61 -15.58
N VAL A 17 -4.06 -17.80 -15.45
CA VAL A 17 -4.39 -18.40 -14.14
C VAL A 17 -3.14 -18.62 -13.30
N GLY A 18 -2.06 -19.12 -13.90
CA GLY A 18 -0.78 -19.30 -13.21
C GLY A 18 -0.19 -17.98 -12.69
N ALA A 19 -0.20 -16.94 -13.52
CA ALA A 19 0.27 -15.61 -13.15
C ALA A 19 -0.56 -14.99 -12.01
N LEU A 20 -1.89 -15.10 -12.08
CA LEU A 20 -2.78 -14.62 -11.02
C LEU A 20 -2.58 -15.38 -9.70
N THR A 21 -2.38 -16.69 -9.78
CA THR A 21 -2.11 -17.52 -8.60
C THR A 21 -0.79 -17.14 -7.95
N ALA A 22 0.26 -16.92 -8.74
CA ALA A 22 1.55 -16.45 -8.24
C ALA A 22 1.46 -15.06 -7.61
N ALA A 23 0.72 -14.13 -8.23
CA ALA A 23 0.48 -12.80 -7.69
C ALA A 23 -0.26 -12.87 -6.34
N TRP A 24 -1.32 -13.66 -6.24
CA TRP A 24 -2.05 -13.85 -4.98
C TRP A 24 -1.17 -14.45 -3.88
N LEU A 25 -0.37 -15.47 -4.19
CA LEU A 25 0.58 -16.04 -3.23
C LEU A 25 1.65 -15.03 -2.79
N TYR A 26 2.12 -14.18 -3.70
CA TYR A 26 3.06 -13.12 -3.39
C TYR A 26 2.46 -12.08 -2.44
N VAL A 27 1.25 -11.59 -2.75
CA VAL A 27 0.54 -10.63 -1.89
C VAL A 27 0.27 -11.25 -0.53
N ARG A 28 -0.29 -12.46 -0.47
CA ARG A 28 -0.54 -13.17 0.80
C ARG A 28 0.72 -13.37 1.65
N ARG A 29 1.87 -13.62 1.01
CA ARG A 29 3.14 -13.73 1.73
C ARG A 29 3.59 -12.38 2.28
N ARG A 30 3.42 -11.31 1.51
CA ARG A 30 3.76 -9.95 1.93
C ARG A 30 2.88 -9.46 3.06
N GLU A 31 1.58 -9.72 3.00
CA GLU A 31 0.63 -9.39 4.07
C GLU A 31 1.05 -10.04 5.39
N LYS A 32 1.45 -11.32 5.38
CA LYS A 32 1.95 -11.98 6.60
C LYS A 32 3.19 -11.31 7.21
N GLU A 33 4.10 -10.81 6.39
CA GLU A 33 5.28 -10.08 6.88
C GLU A 33 4.86 -8.75 7.52
N LEU A 34 3.88 -8.04 6.93
CA LEU A 34 3.35 -6.80 7.48
C LEU A 34 2.54 -7.01 8.76
N ASP A 35 1.69 -8.05 8.81
CA ASP A 35 0.91 -8.39 10.00
C ASP A 35 1.83 -8.69 11.21
N GLU A 36 2.97 -9.33 10.98
CA GLU A 36 3.98 -9.58 12.01
C GLU A 36 4.64 -8.28 12.48
N TYR A 37 4.96 -7.36 11.56
CA TYR A 37 5.49 -6.04 11.94
C TYR A 37 4.45 -5.18 12.68
N GLU A 38 3.18 -5.24 12.29
CA GLU A 38 2.09 -4.55 12.98
C GLU A 38 1.91 -5.11 14.38
N GLN A 39 1.87 -6.43 14.54
CA GLN A 39 1.78 -7.07 15.85
C GLN A 39 3.00 -6.77 16.73
N LEU A 40 4.22 -6.66 16.17
CA LEU A 40 5.39 -6.24 16.95
C LEU A 40 5.34 -4.76 17.32
N LEU A 41 4.85 -3.89 16.41
CA LEU A 41 4.80 -2.44 16.60
C LEU A 41 3.64 -1.99 17.51
N PHE A 42 2.53 -2.73 17.48
CA PHE A 42 1.28 -2.46 18.21
C PHE A 42 0.85 -3.66 19.06
N SER A 43 1.81 -4.44 19.57
CA SER A 43 1.50 -5.50 20.54
C SER A 43 0.89 -4.84 21.78
N GLU A 44 -0.18 -5.42 22.32
CA GLU A 44 -0.91 -4.89 23.49
C GLU A 44 0.00 -4.70 24.74
N ASP A 45 1.20 -5.28 24.76
CA ASP A 45 2.22 -5.04 25.78
C ASP A 45 2.91 -3.65 25.67
N MET A 46 2.70 -2.90 24.58
CA MET A 46 3.14 -1.50 24.40
C MET A 46 2.03 -0.49 24.71
N ASP A 47 0.82 -0.93 25.07
CA ASP A 47 -0.28 -0.04 25.46
C ASP A 47 -0.12 0.52 26.90
N GLU A 48 0.84 0.01 27.67
CA GLU A 48 1.25 0.57 28.96
C GLU A 48 2.54 1.41 28.88
N ALA A 49 2.91 1.85 27.67
CA ALA A 49 3.83 2.98 27.52
C ALA A 49 2.99 4.26 27.41
N GLU A 50 2.60 4.78 28.57
CA GLU A 50 2.02 6.10 28.80
C GLU A 50 2.45 7.10 27.71
N ALA A 51 1.51 7.48 26.85
CA ALA A 51 1.74 8.54 25.87
C ALA A 51 2.23 9.78 26.65
N PRO A 52 3.45 10.31 26.40
CA PRO A 52 3.75 11.64 26.90
C PRO A 52 2.71 12.55 26.24
N ALA A 53 1.94 13.23 27.07
CA ALA A 53 0.90 14.16 26.66
C ALA A 53 1.34 14.88 25.40
N GLN A 54 0.57 14.74 24.32
CA GLN A 54 0.70 15.60 23.16
C GLN A 54 0.42 17.01 23.67
N GLU A 55 1.49 17.70 24.06
CA GLU A 55 1.51 19.13 24.21
C GLU A 55 1.19 19.65 22.81
N GLU A 56 -0.01 20.19 22.71
CA GLU A 56 -0.61 20.80 21.53
C GLU A 56 0.40 21.77 20.93
N ALA A 57 1.16 21.31 19.94
CA ALA A 57 2.04 22.17 19.18
C ALA A 57 1.14 23.27 18.60
N PRO A 58 1.40 24.56 18.88
CA PRO A 58 0.56 25.62 18.35
C PRO A 58 0.57 25.46 16.84
N ALA A 59 -0.63 25.31 16.26
CA ALA A 59 -0.82 25.35 14.83
C ALA A 59 -0.03 26.55 14.31
N GLY A 60 1.07 26.26 13.63
CA GLY A 60 1.86 27.26 12.96
C GLY A 60 0.93 27.91 11.97
N ASP A 61 0.55 29.15 12.29
CA ASP A 61 -0.10 30.08 11.40
C ASP A 61 0.86 30.25 10.21
N GLU A 62 0.73 29.40 9.20
CA GLU A 62 1.31 29.69 7.89
C GLU A 62 0.50 30.86 7.35
N PRO A 63 1.07 32.08 7.22
CA PRO A 63 0.38 33.08 6.45
C PRO A 63 0.28 32.52 5.04
N ALA A 64 -0.95 32.21 4.62
CA ALA A 64 -1.27 31.96 3.23
C ALA A 64 -0.74 33.16 2.44
N VAL A 65 0.43 33.00 1.81
CA VAL A 65 0.97 34.00 0.90
C VAL A 65 -0.06 34.07 -0.22
N PRO A 66 -0.78 35.20 -0.39
CA PRO A 66 -1.80 35.27 -1.42
C PRO A 66 -1.11 35.08 -2.76
N LEU A 67 -1.62 34.12 -3.53
CA LEU A 67 -1.20 33.74 -4.87
C LEU A 67 -1.58 34.85 -5.88
N SER A 68 -1.20 36.10 -5.61
CA SER A 68 -1.47 37.29 -6.42
C SER A 68 -0.21 38.02 -6.87
N ASP A 69 0.99 37.59 -6.43
CA ASP A 69 2.27 38.17 -6.87
C ASP A 69 2.96 37.36 -7.98
N LEU A 70 2.23 36.44 -8.61
CA LEU A 70 2.62 35.87 -9.90
C LEU A 70 1.99 36.70 -11.02
N ASP A 71 2.66 37.79 -11.39
CA ASP A 71 2.50 38.35 -12.74
C ASP A 71 3.87 38.57 -13.39
N PRO A 72 3.99 38.32 -14.72
CA PRO A 72 5.25 38.22 -15.44
C PRO A 72 5.64 39.55 -16.10
N GLU A 73 6.91 39.93 -15.97
CA GLU A 73 7.61 40.83 -16.89
C GLU A 73 8.94 40.18 -17.31
#